data_AF-A0A8T5TRG3-F1
#
_entry.id   AF-A0A8T5TRG3-F1
#
_cell.length_a   1.000
_cell.length_b   1.000
_cell.length_c   1.000
_cell.angle_alpha   90.00
_cell.angle_beta   90.00
_cell.angle_gamma   90.00
#
_symmetry.space_group_name_H-M   'P 1'
#
loop_
_entity.id
_entity.type
_entity.pdbx_description
1 polymer ?
#
loop_
_entity_poly.entity_id
_entity_poly.type
_entity_poly.pdbx_seq_one_letter_code
_entity_poly.pdbx_strand_id
1 'polypeptide(L)' 'MNAKKKIELIDSILERWNEKSCFYCGGALNGDMTDEDYNEMNSDTYCQYCGKDIDPYDEWDNSCLSVIEKVLKNEKFKP' A
#
# COMPACT_ATOMS: atom_id res chain seq x y z
N MET A 1 6.18 -17.63 -1.15
CA MET A 1 5.44 -17.67 -2.43
C MET A 1 6.31 -18.24 -3.54
N ASN A 2 5.72 -18.84 -4.58
CA ASN A 2 6.46 -19.18 -5.79
C ASN A 2 6.73 -17.94 -6.66
N ALA A 3 7.61 -18.05 -7.66
CA ALA A 3 7.99 -16.92 -8.50
C ALA A 3 6.80 -16.29 -9.24
N LYS A 4 5.90 -17.11 -9.79
CA LYS A 4 4.68 -16.64 -10.48
C LYS A 4 3.84 -15.72 -9.61
N LYS A 5 3.51 -16.16 -8.38
CA LYS A 5 2.73 -15.36 -7.43
C LYS A 5 3.43 -14.07 -7.00
N LYS A 6 4.76 -14.07 -6.93
CA LYS A 6 5.52 -12.84 -6.63
C LYS A 6 5.36 -11.82 -7.76
N ILE A 7 5.50 -12.25 -9.00
CA ILE A 7 5.34 -11.38 -10.17
C ILE A 7 3.92 -10.80 -10.20
N GLU A 8 2.89 -11.64 -10.05
CA GLU A 8 1.48 -11.20 -10.00
C GLU A 8 1.25 -10.15 -8.90
N LEU A 9 1.82 -10.35 -7.71
CA LEU A 9 1.65 -9.42 -6.61
C LEU A 9 2.41 -8.10 -6.83
N ILE A 10 3.61 -8.15 -7.41
CA ILE A 10 4.40 -6.96 -7.77
C ILE A 10 3.64 -6.14 -8.82
N ASP A 11 3.06 -6.78 -9.83
CA ASP A 11 2.26 -6.12 -10.86
C ASP A 11 1.08 -5.36 -10.23
N SER A 12 0.33 -6.01 -9.33
CA SER A 12 -0.75 -5.33 -8.60
C SER A 12 -0.25 -4.17 -7.72
N ILE A 13 0.94 -4.26 -7.13
CA ILE A 13 1.53 -3.15 -6.35
C ILE A 13 1.84 -1.97 -7.27
N LEU A 14 2.35 -2.23 -8.49
CA LEU A 14 2.64 -1.18 -9.47
C LEU A 14 1.36 -0.52 -10.02
N GLU A 15 0.30 -1.29 -10.24
CA GLU A 15 -1.03 -0.74 -10.56
C GLU A 15 -1.50 0.21 -9.46
N ARG A 16 -1.46 -0.22 -8.20
CA ARG A 16 -1.85 0.59 -7.03
C ARG A 16 -0.99 1.85 -6.88
N TRP A 17 0.31 1.77 -7.22
CA TRP A 17 1.20 2.92 -7.25
C TRP A 17 0.75 3.98 -8.26
N ASN A 18 0.29 3.57 -9.45
CA ASN A 18 -0.26 4.48 -10.44
C ASN A 18 -1.59 5.09 -9.98
N GLU A 19 -2.42 4.29 -9.32
CA GLU A 19 -3.75 4.68 -8.83
C GLU A 19 -3.71 5.51 -7.53
N LYS A 20 -2.53 5.67 -6.92
CA LYS A 20 -2.35 6.29 -5.60
C LYS A 20 -3.16 5.60 -4.49
N SER A 21 -3.30 4.28 -4.58
CA SER A 21 -4.04 3.46 -3.60
C SER A 21 -3.10 2.66 -2.69
N CYS A 22 -3.64 2.07 -1.62
CA CYS A 22 -2.86 1.30 -0.65
C CYS A 22 -2.08 0.15 -1.32
N PHE A 23 -0.75 0.13 -1.23
CA PHE A 23 0.09 -0.92 -1.82
C PHE A 23 -0.26 -2.34 -1.33
N TYR A 24 -0.80 -2.48 -0.13
CA TYR A 24 -1.06 -3.78 0.50
C TYR A 24 -2.36 -4.40 0.01
N CYS A 25 -3.47 -3.66 0.10
CA CYS A 25 -4.81 -4.19 -0.20
C CYS A 25 -5.49 -3.53 -1.41
N GLY A 26 -4.96 -2.42 -1.93
CA GLY A 26 -5.56 -1.63 -3.02
C GLY A 26 -6.73 -0.73 -2.59
N GLY A 27 -7.06 -0.66 -1.30
CA GLY A 27 -8.07 0.26 -0.79
C GLY A 27 -7.65 1.72 -0.87
N ALA A 28 -8.64 2.62 -0.86
CA ALA A 28 -8.41 4.06 -0.78
C ALA A 28 -7.64 4.43 0.50
N LEU A 29 -6.85 5.51 0.40
CA LEU A 29 -6.10 6.06 1.51
C LEU A 29 -6.96 7.11 2.23
N ASN A 30 -6.65 7.39 3.49
CA ASN A 30 -7.40 8.31 4.34
C ASN A 30 -7.58 9.69 3.68
N GLY A 31 -6.52 10.22 3.04
CA GLY A 31 -6.54 11.53 2.38
C GLY A 31 -7.42 11.58 1.12
N ASP A 32 -7.81 10.43 0.57
CA ASP A 32 -8.76 10.34 -0.55
C ASP A 32 -10.22 10.19 -0.08
N MET A 33 -10.45 10.10 1.24
CA MET A 33 -11.79 9.95 1.81
C MET A 33 -12.53 11.29 1.84
N THR A 34 -13.86 11.22 1.77
CA THR A 34 -14.72 12.38 2.01
C THR A 34 -14.79 12.71 3.50
N ASP A 35 -15.14 13.94 3.86
CA ASP A 35 -15.14 14.46 5.24
C ASP A 35 -15.80 13.54 6.29
N GLU A 36 -16.83 12.76 5.94
CA GLU A 36 -17.50 11.82 6.87
C GLU A 36 -16.67 10.55 7.17
N ASP A 37 -15.83 10.13 6.23
CA ASP A 37 -14.99 8.93 6.32
C ASP A 37 -13.52 9.26 6.62
N TYR A 38 -13.11 10.52 6.46
CA TYR A 38 -11.77 11.00 6.81
C TYR A 38 -11.54 10.89 8.32
N ASN A 39 -10.46 10.21 8.71
CA ASN A 39 -10.10 10.06 10.11
C ASN A 39 -8.92 10.99 10.44
N GLU A 40 -9.20 12.10 11.12
CA GLU A 40 -8.20 13.09 11.55
C GLU A 40 -7.09 12.52 12.45
N MET A 41 -7.31 11.35 13.08
CA MET A 41 -6.32 10.70 13.94
C MET A 41 -5.27 9.90 13.16
N ASN A 42 -5.45 9.71 11.85
CA ASN A 42 -4.56 8.95 10.99
C ASN A 42 -3.94 9.86 9.92
N SER A 43 -2.79 9.45 9.38
CA SER A 43 -2.15 10.12 8.23
C SER A 43 -3.04 10.02 6.98
N ASP A 44 -2.83 10.90 6.01
CA ASP A 44 -3.48 10.84 4.70
C ASP A 44 -3.19 9.52 3.98
N THR A 45 -2.05 8.92 4.26
CA THR A 45 -1.55 7.69 3.63
C THR A 45 -1.94 6.42 4.38
N TYR A 46 -2.72 6.55 5.45
CA TYR A 46 -3.27 5.42 6.19
C TYR A 46 -4.39 4.73 5.41
N CYS A 47 -4.35 3.40 5.34
CA CYS A 47 -5.41 2.60 4.77
C CYS A 47 -6.33 2.02 5.86
N GLN A 48 -7.58 2.50 5.90
CA GLN A 48 -8.57 2.05 6.89
C GLN A 48 -9.01 0.59 6.70
N TYR A 49 -8.86 0.01 5.50
CA TYR A 49 -9.29 -1.36 5.21
C TYR A 49 -8.35 -2.42 5.76
N CYS A 50 -7.03 -2.22 5.64
CA CYS A 50 -6.02 -3.19 6.07
C CYS A 50 -5.19 -2.71 7.27
N GLY A 51 -5.44 -1.49 7.75
CA GLY A 51 -4.75 -0.88 8.89
C GLY A 51 -3.26 -0.64 8.65
N LYS A 52 -2.84 -0.56 7.37
CA LYS A 52 -1.47 -0.25 6.99
C LYS A 52 -1.35 1.22 6.69
N ASP A 53 -0.32 1.80 7.25
CA ASP A 53 0.11 3.15 6.93
C ASP A 53 1.30 3.07 5.97
N ILE A 54 1.22 3.81 4.88
CA ILE A 54 2.39 4.12 4.05
C ILE A 54 2.95 5.37 4.71
N ASP A 55 4.15 5.31 5.29
CA ASP A 55 4.67 6.44 6.07
C ASP A 55 4.53 7.76 5.26
N PRO A 56 3.78 8.76 5.74
CA PRO A 56 3.53 9.99 5.00
C PRO A 56 4.80 10.82 4.77
N TYR A 57 5.88 10.53 5.51
CA TYR A 57 7.17 11.17 5.37
C TYR A 57 8.10 10.43 4.40
N ASP A 58 7.76 9.21 4.01
CA ASP A 58 8.49 8.49 2.98
C ASP A 58 8.04 8.99 1.60
N GLU A 59 8.99 9.06 0.65
CA GLU A 59 8.63 9.28 -0.75
C GLU A 59 7.82 8.08 -1.26
N TRP A 60 6.67 8.35 -1.87
CA TRP A 60 5.74 7.36 -2.42
C TRP A 60 6.43 6.23 -3.22
N ASP A 61 7.41 6.61 -4.04
CA ASP A 61 8.18 5.69 -4.88
C ASP A 61 9.07 4.76 -4.04
N ASN A 62 9.72 5.31 -3.01
CA ASN A 62 10.54 4.54 -2.08
C ASN A 62 9.69 3.59 -1.23
N SER A 63 8.50 4.04 -0.79
CA SER A 63 7.56 3.17 -0.08
C SER A 63 7.08 2.00 -0.95
N CYS A 64 6.80 2.26 -2.24
CA CYS A 64 6.45 1.20 -3.19
C CYS A 64 7.57 0.17 -3.34
N LEU A 65 8.81 0.64 -3.53
CA LEU A 65 9.99 -0.23 -3.62
C LEU A 65 10.19 -1.06 -2.34
N SER A 66 9.98 -0.47 -1.16
CA SER A 66 10.05 -1.18 0.12
C SER A 66 9.03 -2.31 0.22
N VAL A 67 7.80 -2.08 -0.27
CA VAL A 67 6.76 -3.11 -0.29
C VAL A 67 7.12 -4.25 -1.26
N ILE A 68 7.60 -3.91 -2.46
CA ILE A 68 8.09 -4.89 -3.43
C ILE A 68 9.25 -5.71 -2.85
N GLU A 69 10.18 -5.08 -2.13
CA GLU A 69 11.29 -5.77 -1.48
C GLU A 69 10.80 -6.81 -0.45
N LYS A 70 9.77 -6.48 0.33
CA LYS A 70 9.13 -7.44 1.26
C LYS A 70 8.56 -8.66 0.52
N VAL A 71 7.92 -8.45 -0.64
CA VAL A 71 7.42 -9.54 -1.50
C VAL A 71 8.58 -10.41 -2.03
N LEU A 72 9.65 -9.77 -2.49
CA LEU A 72 10.84 -10.47 -2.98
C LEU A 72 11.50 -11.31 -1.88
N LYS A 73 11.58 -10.80 -0.66
CA LYS A 73 12.15 -11.50 0.51
C LYS A 73 11.23 -12.54 1.14
N ASN A 74 9.97 -12.65 0.70
CA ASN A 74 8.91 -13.43 1.37
C ASN A 74 8.73 -13.02 2.85
N GLU A 75 8.97 -11.76 3.19
CA GLU A 75 8.60 -11.24 4.50
C GLU A 75 7.06 -11.23 4.61
N LYS A 76 6.51 -11.15 5.84
CA LYS A 76 5.07 -11.26 6.09
C LYS A 76 4.27 -10.15 5.41
N PHE A 77 4.01 -10.32 4.12
CA PHE A 77 3.05 -9.59 3.34
C PHE A 77 1.73 -10.35 3.46
N LYS A 78 0.76 -9.76 4.15
CA LYS A 78 -0.63 -10.21 4.09
C LYS A 78 -1.38 -9.19 3.22
N PRO A 79 -1.97 -9.63 2.10
CA PRO A 79 -2.91 -8.80 1.33
C PRO A 79 -4.05 -8.30 2.21
#